data_AF-A0A8I1MWL2-F1
#
_entry.id   AF-A0A8I1MWL2-F1
#
_cell.length_a   1.000
_cell.length_b   1.000
_cell.length_c   1.000
_cell.angle_alpha   90.00
_cell.angle_beta   90.00
_cell.angle_gamma   90.00
#
_symmetry.space_group_name_H-M   'P 1'
#
loop_
_entity.id
_entity.type
_entity.pdbx_description
1 polymer ?
#
loop_
_entity_poly.entity_id
_entity_poly.type
_entity_poly.pdbx_seq_one_letter_code
_entity_poly.pdbx_strand_id
1 'polypeptide(L)'
;MTAARTRLFSSLLGLTLALSSLSAQAGLGRPLSEAAQDGNPVSQVQRVAAQATSGPTATRNASAVQSQTVQTPQGVTVTEYANAAGTVFAITWKGPFKPNLQQLLGSYFAPYVHAAQTQTQQLNVSQVASSDIVVHSAGRMRGFLGVAWVPTLVPAGFDPASLQP
;
A
#
# COMPACT_ATOMS: atom_id res chain seq x y z
N MET A 1 -52.02 9.48 54.36
CA MET A 1 -50.62 9.97 54.28
C MET A 1 -49.74 8.75 54.55
N THR A 2 -48.89 8.20 53.68
CA THR A 2 -48.23 8.70 52.47
C THR A 2 -47.74 7.47 51.68
N ALA A 3 -47.89 7.47 50.35
CA ALA A 3 -47.48 6.40 49.46
C ALA A 3 -45.96 6.43 49.19
N ALA A 4 -45.28 5.27 49.25
CA ALA A 4 -43.87 5.13 48.87
C ALA A 4 -43.77 4.75 47.39
N ARG A 5 -43.20 5.65 46.57
CA ARG A 5 -42.95 5.45 45.15
C ARG A 5 -41.59 4.78 44.97
N THR A 6 -41.57 3.51 44.58
CA THR A 6 -40.36 2.80 44.16
C THR A 6 -39.90 3.33 42.82
N ARG A 7 -38.75 4.01 42.78
CA ARG A 7 -38.11 4.43 41.52
C ARG A 7 -37.31 3.25 40.98
N LEU A 8 -37.77 2.70 39.86
CA LEU A 8 -36.98 1.76 39.05
C LEU A 8 -35.90 2.57 38.32
N PHE A 9 -34.64 2.33 38.65
CA PHE A 9 -33.50 2.80 37.87
C PHE A 9 -33.30 1.86 36.68
N SER A 10 -33.83 2.23 35.53
CA SER A 10 -33.55 1.57 34.25
C SER A 10 -32.12 1.90 33.81
N SER A 11 -31.20 0.94 33.97
CA SER A 11 -29.87 1.01 33.35
C SER A 11 -30.00 0.66 31.87
N LEU A 12 -29.96 1.66 31.01
CA LEU A 12 -29.80 1.48 29.56
C LEU A 12 -28.34 1.14 29.27
N LEU A 13 -28.10 -0.13 28.94
CA LEU A 13 -26.83 -0.64 28.43
C LEU A 13 -26.64 -0.06 27.02
N GLY A 14 -25.85 1.00 26.90
CA GLY A 14 -25.49 1.61 25.62
C GLY A 14 -24.58 0.67 24.82
N LEU A 15 -25.16 -0.09 23.90
CA LEU A 15 -24.42 -0.85 22.89
C LEU A 15 -23.83 0.14 21.87
N THR A 16 -22.62 0.62 22.13
CA THR A 16 -21.85 1.39 21.14
C THR A 16 -21.45 0.45 20.01
N LEU A 17 -22.27 0.36 18.96
CA LEU A 17 -21.82 -0.12 17.67
C LEU A 17 -20.79 0.90 17.15
N ALA A 18 -19.51 0.57 17.28
CA ALA A 18 -18.50 1.23 16.48
C ALA A 18 -18.79 0.88 15.02
N LEU A 19 -19.48 1.76 14.30
CA LEU A 19 -19.48 1.76 12.84
C LEU A 19 -18.07 2.19 12.41
N SER A 20 -17.10 1.31 12.54
CA SER A 20 -15.82 1.44 11.87
C SER A 20 -16.13 1.45 10.38
N SER A 21 -16.10 2.64 9.80
CA SER A 21 -16.31 2.88 8.38
C SER A 21 -15.45 1.91 7.60
N LEU A 22 -16.07 1.09 6.74
CA LEU A 22 -15.35 0.33 5.72
C LEU A 22 -14.91 1.32 4.63
N SER A 23 -14.00 2.21 4.99
CA SER A 23 -13.31 3.07 4.04
C SER A 23 -12.43 2.16 3.18
N ALA A 24 -12.59 2.31 1.86
CA ALA A 24 -11.85 1.56 0.84
C ALA A 24 -10.37 1.41 1.24
N GLN A 25 -9.95 0.16 1.34
CA GLN A 25 -8.67 -0.28 1.87
C GLN A 25 -7.58 0.14 0.88
N ALA A 26 -6.51 0.77 1.36
CA ALA A 26 -5.46 1.40 0.54
C ALA A 26 -4.08 0.81 0.85
N GLY A 27 -3.28 0.42 -0.15
CA GLY A 27 -1.91 -0.09 0.11
C GLY A 27 -0.88 1.03 0.30
N LEU A 28 -0.73 1.90 -0.71
CA LEU A 28 0.21 3.02 -0.67
C LEU A 28 -0.16 4.08 0.39
N GLY A 29 0.84 4.54 1.14
CA GLY A 29 0.71 5.57 2.17
C GLY A 29 0.21 5.06 3.52
N ARG A 30 -0.12 3.77 3.66
CA ARG A 30 -0.52 3.18 4.95
C ARG A 30 0.67 2.63 5.74
N PRO A 31 0.50 2.37 7.05
CA PRO A 31 1.44 1.58 7.83
C PRO A 31 1.59 0.13 7.30
N LEU A 32 2.82 -0.37 7.21
CA LEU A 32 3.11 -1.75 6.79
C LEU A 32 2.44 -2.81 7.68
N SER A 33 2.16 -2.49 8.94
CA SER A 33 1.43 -3.37 9.86
C SER A 33 0.02 -3.73 9.36
N GLU A 34 -0.49 -3.01 8.37
CA GLU A 34 -1.82 -3.19 7.80
C GLU A 34 -1.79 -3.91 6.44
N ALA A 35 -0.65 -4.44 5.98
CA ALA A 35 -0.55 -5.17 4.70
C ALA A 35 -1.57 -6.32 4.57
N ALA A 36 -1.98 -6.92 5.69
CA ALA A 36 -3.01 -7.97 5.72
C ALA A 36 -4.38 -7.51 5.18
N GLN A 37 -4.59 -6.20 5.00
CA GLN A 37 -5.78 -5.65 4.35
C GLN A 37 -5.78 -5.86 2.82
N ASP A 38 -4.60 -6.01 2.21
CA ASP A 38 -4.45 -6.20 0.76
C ASP A 38 -4.34 -7.68 0.36
N GLY A 39 -4.14 -8.58 1.33
CA GLY A 39 -4.16 -10.02 1.10
C GLY A 39 -3.70 -10.81 2.31
N ASN A 40 -3.53 -12.11 2.13
CA ASN A 40 -2.97 -12.97 3.17
C ASN A 40 -1.45 -12.84 3.17
N PRO A 41 -0.80 -12.50 4.32
CA PRO A 41 0.65 -12.51 4.40
C PRO A 41 1.22 -13.88 4.07
N VAL A 42 2.16 -13.93 3.13
CA VAL A 42 2.86 -15.17 2.70
C VAL A 42 4.34 -15.16 3.07
N SER A 43 4.81 -14.08 3.70
CA SER A 43 6.17 -13.92 4.20
C SER A 43 6.18 -13.14 5.51
N GLN A 44 7.25 -13.30 6.29
CA GLN A 44 7.51 -12.44 7.43
C GLN A 44 8.03 -11.07 6.95
N VAL A 45 7.84 -10.04 7.77
CA VAL A 45 8.40 -8.71 7.49
C VAL A 45 9.93 -8.80 7.40
N GLN A 46 10.48 -8.37 6.27
CA GLN A 46 11.91 -8.39 5.97
C GLN A 46 12.49 -6.98 6.01
N ARG A 47 13.79 -6.86 6.31
CA ARG A 47 14.53 -5.60 6.12
C ARG A 47 15.21 -5.64 4.76
N VAL A 48 14.98 -4.62 3.94
CA VAL A 48 15.60 -4.45 2.63
C VAL A 48 16.71 -3.42 2.80
N ALA A 49 17.94 -3.79 2.42
CA ALA A 49 19.02 -2.82 2.35
C ALA A 49 18.76 -1.86 1.18
N ALA A 50 18.71 -0.55 1.46
CA ALA A 50 18.79 0.42 0.38
C ALA A 50 20.13 0.20 -0.34
N GLN A 51 20.09 -0.18 -1.62
CA GLN A 51 21.27 -0.22 -2.46
C GLN A 51 21.72 1.21 -2.72
N ALA A 52 22.51 1.74 -1.79
CA ALA A 52 23.13 3.05 -1.94
C ALA A 52 24.05 3.00 -3.16
N THR A 53 23.90 3.99 -4.05
CA THR A 53 24.84 4.20 -5.15
C THR A 53 26.23 4.40 -4.54
N SER A 54 27.15 3.49 -4.85
CA SER A 54 28.48 3.42 -4.26
C SER A 54 29.29 4.68 -4.55
N GLY A 55 29.48 5.52 -3.52
CA GLY A 55 30.44 6.63 -3.47
C GLY A 55 31.27 6.55 -2.18
N PRO A 56 32.51 7.08 -2.16
CA PRO A 56 33.46 6.91 -1.05
C PRO A 56 33.02 7.55 0.29
N THR A 57 31.88 8.23 0.32
CA THR A 57 31.28 8.87 1.50
C THR A 57 29.90 8.32 1.84
N ALA A 58 29.51 7.14 1.33
CA ALA A 58 28.24 6.50 1.66
C ALA A 58 28.28 5.93 3.09
N THR A 59 28.12 6.83 4.07
CA THR A 59 27.86 6.49 5.47
C THR A 59 26.71 5.48 5.55
N ARG A 60 26.87 4.47 6.42
CA ARG A 60 25.98 3.33 6.72
C ARG A 60 24.56 3.68 7.20
N ASN A 61 23.96 4.75 6.71
CA ASN A 61 22.56 5.08 6.93
C ASN A 61 21.76 4.62 5.71
N ALA A 62 21.84 3.34 5.36
CA ALA A 62 20.83 2.75 4.49
C ALA A 62 19.51 2.91 5.25
N SER A 63 18.67 3.85 4.82
CA SER A 63 17.34 4.04 5.37
C SER A 63 16.67 2.66 5.46
N ALA A 64 16.31 2.24 6.67
CA ALA A 64 15.80 0.90 6.90
C ALA A 64 14.47 0.74 6.16
N VAL A 65 14.51 0.10 5.00
CA VAL A 65 13.30 -0.29 4.28
C VAL A 65 12.82 -1.60 4.87
N GLN A 66 11.52 -1.71 5.09
CA GLN A 66 10.88 -2.96 5.45
C GLN A 66 10.01 -3.43 4.29
N SER A 67 9.89 -4.73 4.09
CA SER A 67 8.97 -5.27 3.09
C SER A 67 8.10 -6.38 3.67
N GLN A 68 6.89 -6.50 3.13
CA GLN A 68 5.98 -7.60 3.42
C GLN A 68 5.28 -8.04 2.14
N THR A 69 5.29 -9.35 1.88
CA THR A 69 4.56 -9.94 0.76
C THR A 69 3.25 -10.53 1.22
N VAL A 70 2.19 -10.17 0.52
CA VAL A 70 0.83 -10.69 0.68
C VAL A 70 0.34 -11.31 -0.64
N GLN A 71 -0.60 -12.24 -0.54
CA GLN A 71 -1.27 -12.81 -1.68
C GLN A 71 -2.75 -12.47 -1.64
N THR A 72 -3.24 -11.81 -2.70
CA THR A 72 -4.66 -11.49 -2.84
C THR A 72 -5.48 -12.77 -3.04
N PRO A 73 -6.80 -12.76 -2.75
CA PRO A 73 -7.67 -13.91 -3.01
C PRO A 73 -7.67 -14.40 -4.46
N GLN A 74 -7.29 -13.53 -5.41
CA GLN A 74 -7.23 -13.82 -6.84
C GLN A 74 -5.86 -14.41 -7.25
N GLY A 75 -4.93 -14.59 -6.31
CA GLY A 75 -3.61 -15.16 -6.56
C GLY A 75 -2.58 -14.14 -7.09
N VAL A 76 -2.83 -12.84 -6.92
CA VAL A 76 -1.83 -11.81 -7.19
C VAL A 76 -0.91 -11.71 -5.99
N THR A 77 0.40 -11.84 -6.20
CA THR A 77 1.42 -11.57 -5.19
C THR A 77 1.67 -10.07 -5.17
N VAL A 78 1.58 -9.44 -4.00
CA VAL A 78 1.86 -8.02 -3.79
C VAL A 78 2.94 -7.92 -2.72
N THR A 79 4.01 -7.18 -3.01
CA THR A 79 5.03 -6.84 -2.00
C THR A 79 4.94 -5.37 -1.71
N GLU A 80 4.70 -5.04 -0.44
CA GLU A 80 4.69 -3.68 0.07
C GLU A 80 6.05 -3.33 0.66
N TYR A 81 6.51 -2.10 0.43
CA TYR A 81 7.78 -1.58 0.90
C TYR A 81 7.54 -0.32 1.71
N ALA A 82 7.99 -0.32 2.96
CA ALA A 82 7.83 0.78 3.88
C ALA A 82 9.15 1.46 4.21
N ASN A 83 9.08 2.78 4.40
CA ASN A 83 10.20 3.60 4.82
C ASN A 83 10.48 3.42 6.33
N ALA A 84 11.47 4.13 6.85
CA ALA A 84 11.85 4.04 8.27
C ALA A 84 10.72 4.45 9.25
N ALA A 85 9.71 5.20 8.79
CA ALA A 85 8.52 5.54 9.57
C ALA A 85 7.45 4.43 9.55
N GLY A 86 7.69 3.34 8.82
CA GLY A 86 6.72 2.25 8.63
C GLY A 86 5.65 2.57 7.58
N THR A 87 5.74 3.70 6.87
CA THR A 87 4.80 4.07 5.82
C THR A 87 5.17 3.40 4.50
N VAL A 88 4.22 2.67 3.91
CA VAL A 88 4.35 2.04 2.59
C VAL A 88 4.53 3.12 1.53
N PHE A 89 5.72 3.18 0.94
CA PHE A 89 6.06 4.14 -0.11
C PHE A 89 6.05 3.53 -1.50
N ALA A 90 6.20 2.21 -1.59
CA ALA A 90 6.21 1.48 -2.85
C ALA A 90 5.52 0.13 -2.71
N ILE A 91 5.01 -0.35 -3.84
CA ILE A 91 4.44 -1.69 -3.98
C ILE A 91 4.91 -2.31 -5.28
N THR A 92 5.11 -3.62 -5.29
CA THR A 92 5.24 -4.42 -6.50
C THR A 92 4.14 -5.48 -6.54
N TRP A 93 3.70 -5.85 -7.73
CA TRP A 93 2.74 -6.94 -7.89
C TRP A 93 3.04 -7.80 -9.09
N LYS A 94 2.62 -9.07 -8.99
CA LYS A 94 2.70 -10.05 -10.06
C LYS A 94 1.65 -11.12 -9.91
N GLY A 95 1.02 -11.50 -11.01
CA GLY A 95 0.04 -12.58 -10.98
C GLY A 95 -0.71 -12.81 -12.28
N PRO A 96 -1.64 -13.77 -12.25
CA PRO A 96 -2.44 -14.13 -13.41
C PRO A 96 -3.52 -13.09 -13.76
N PHE A 97 -3.83 -12.18 -12.83
CA PHE A 97 -4.85 -11.13 -12.98
C PHE A 97 -4.27 -9.76 -12.65
N LYS A 98 -4.89 -8.70 -13.20
CA LYS A 98 -4.60 -7.32 -12.79
C LYS A 98 -5.15 -7.10 -11.36
N PRO A 99 -4.36 -6.59 -10.41
CA PRO A 99 -4.86 -6.29 -9.08
C PRO A 99 -5.87 -5.13 -9.11
N ASN A 100 -6.66 -5.00 -8.06
CA ASN A 100 -7.49 -3.83 -7.85
C ASN A 100 -6.59 -2.60 -7.55
N LEU A 101 -6.23 -1.84 -8.59
CA LEU A 101 -5.34 -0.67 -8.44
C LEU A 101 -5.99 0.46 -7.62
N GLN A 102 -7.32 0.56 -7.59
CA GLN A 102 -7.98 1.53 -6.72
C GLN A 102 -7.71 1.22 -5.24
N GLN A 103 -7.73 -0.07 -4.90
CA GLN A 103 -7.35 -0.54 -3.57
C GLN A 103 -5.85 -0.33 -3.34
N LEU A 104 -4.97 -0.89 -4.17
CA LEU A 104 -3.54 -0.84 -3.91
C LEU A 104 -2.96 0.59 -3.88
N LEU A 105 -3.46 1.50 -4.73
CA LEU A 105 -2.95 2.87 -4.81
C LEU A 105 -3.63 3.84 -3.84
N GLY A 106 -4.81 3.50 -3.30
CA GLY A 106 -5.50 4.31 -2.31
C GLY A 106 -5.75 5.75 -2.76
N SER A 107 -5.35 6.72 -1.92
CA SER A 107 -5.47 8.15 -2.22
C SER A 107 -4.68 8.59 -3.46
N TYR A 108 -3.65 7.82 -3.85
CA TYR A 108 -2.86 8.08 -5.06
C TYR A 108 -3.52 7.56 -6.34
N PHE A 109 -4.64 6.85 -6.24
CA PHE A 109 -5.36 6.36 -7.43
C PHE A 109 -5.90 7.49 -8.30
N ALA A 110 -6.48 8.55 -7.70
CA ALA A 110 -7.00 9.68 -8.47
C ALA A 110 -5.89 10.45 -9.22
N PRO A 111 -4.74 10.81 -8.58
CA PRO A 111 -3.57 11.34 -9.29
C PRO A 111 -3.07 10.41 -10.40
N TYR A 112 -3.03 9.10 -10.17
CA TYR A 112 -2.66 8.12 -11.19
C TYR A 112 -3.60 8.16 -12.40
N VAL A 113 -4.92 8.14 -12.18
CA VAL A 113 -5.91 8.20 -13.27
C VAL A 113 -5.80 9.51 -14.04
N HIS A 114 -5.59 10.63 -13.35
CA HIS A 114 -5.41 11.93 -13.99
C HIS A 114 -4.16 11.97 -14.87
N ALA A 115 -3.01 11.53 -14.34
CA ALA A 115 -1.76 11.47 -15.11
C ALA A 115 -1.87 10.53 -16.33
N ALA A 116 -2.52 9.37 -16.15
CA ALA A 116 -2.73 8.37 -17.20
C ALA A 116 -3.53 8.88 -18.41
N GLN A 117 -4.30 9.97 -18.28
CA GLN A 117 -5.03 10.57 -19.41
C GLN A 117 -4.11 11.21 -20.44
N THR A 118 -2.91 11.62 -20.03
CA THR A 118 -1.95 12.38 -20.87
C THR A 118 -0.76 11.52 -21.31
N GLN A 119 -0.67 10.28 -20.85
CA GLN A 119 0.46 9.39 -21.06
C GLN A 119 0.12 8.25 -22.04
N THR A 120 1.14 7.86 -22.82
CA THR A 120 0.99 6.81 -23.83
C THR A 120 0.82 5.45 -23.15
N GLN A 121 -0.34 4.84 -23.32
CA GLN A 121 -0.58 3.45 -22.94
C GLN A 121 -0.42 2.56 -24.17
N GLN A 122 0.57 1.67 -24.13
CA GLN A 122 0.70 0.61 -25.12
C GLN A 122 -0.21 -0.56 -24.72
N LEU A 123 -0.57 -1.41 -25.68
CA LEU A 123 -1.50 -2.54 -25.47
C LEU A 123 -1.17 -3.41 -24.25
N ASN A 124 0.12 -3.54 -23.92
CA ASN A 124 0.65 -4.45 -22.90
C ASN A 124 1.53 -3.76 -21.86
N VAL A 125 1.76 -2.45 -21.97
CA VAL A 125 2.66 -1.69 -21.10
C VAL A 125 2.05 -0.31 -20.84
N SER A 126 2.01 0.08 -19.57
CA SER A 126 1.56 1.40 -19.14
C SER A 126 2.60 1.99 -18.20
N GLN A 127 3.03 3.20 -18.49
CA GLN A 127 3.96 3.98 -17.67
C GLN A 127 3.30 5.32 -17.37
N VAL A 128 3.06 5.55 -16.09
CA VAL A 128 2.45 6.77 -15.57
C VAL A 128 3.44 7.37 -14.59
N ALA A 129 3.84 8.62 -14.80
CA ALA A 129 4.74 9.35 -13.94
C ALA A 129 4.20 10.75 -13.69
N SER A 130 4.07 11.11 -12.40
CA SER A 130 3.76 12.46 -11.93
C SER A 130 4.57 12.79 -10.68
N SER A 131 4.38 13.99 -10.12
CA SER A 131 4.97 14.36 -8.81
C SER A 131 4.42 13.52 -7.66
N ASP A 132 3.20 13.02 -7.78
CA ASP A 132 2.48 12.37 -6.69
C ASP A 132 2.66 10.85 -6.71
N ILE A 133 2.76 10.26 -7.92
CA ILE A 133 2.89 8.82 -8.07
C ILE A 133 3.58 8.46 -9.39
N VAL A 134 4.39 7.41 -9.34
CA VAL A 134 4.90 6.72 -10.52
C VAL A 134 4.38 5.28 -10.50
N VAL A 135 3.89 4.82 -11.65
CA VAL A 135 3.34 3.48 -11.85
C VAL A 135 3.85 2.93 -13.17
N HIS A 136 4.57 1.81 -13.10
CA HIS A 136 4.91 1.03 -14.29
C HIS A 136 4.18 -0.30 -14.21
N SER A 137 3.41 -0.63 -15.23
CA SER A 137 2.71 -1.90 -15.32
C SER A 137 2.87 -2.51 -16.69
N ALA A 138 2.98 -3.83 -16.73
CA ALA A 138 3.00 -4.60 -17.95
C ALA A 138 2.09 -5.82 -17.81
N GLY A 139 1.60 -6.31 -18.94
CA GLY A 139 0.66 -7.41 -18.98
C GLY A 139 0.65 -8.11 -20.32
N ARG A 140 0.73 -9.43 -20.30
CA ARG A 140 0.30 -10.30 -21.40
C ARG A 140 -0.73 -11.29 -20.87
N MET A 141 -1.33 -12.11 -21.73
CA MET A 141 -2.36 -13.08 -21.34
C MET A 141 -1.89 -13.89 -20.10
N ARG A 142 -2.57 -13.71 -18.95
CA ARG A 142 -2.28 -14.33 -17.64
C ARG A 142 -0.90 -14.01 -17.01
N GLY A 143 -0.28 -12.91 -17.40
CA GLY A 143 0.98 -12.45 -16.79
C GLY A 143 0.96 -10.95 -16.62
N PHE A 144 0.36 -10.48 -15.53
CA PHE A 144 0.35 -9.08 -15.13
C PHE A 144 1.43 -8.84 -14.07
N LEU A 145 2.14 -7.73 -14.22
CA LEU A 145 3.17 -7.31 -13.29
C LEU A 145 3.22 -5.79 -13.23
N GLY A 146 3.76 -5.25 -12.16
CA GLY A 146 4.01 -3.83 -12.07
C GLY A 146 4.58 -3.39 -10.75
N VAL A 147 4.94 -2.12 -10.74
CA VAL A 147 5.51 -1.42 -9.60
C VAL A 147 4.82 -0.06 -9.51
N ALA A 148 4.61 0.41 -8.29
CA ALA A 148 4.16 1.77 -8.03
C ALA A 148 4.90 2.33 -6.83
N TRP A 149 5.23 3.62 -6.85
CA TRP A 149 5.82 4.31 -5.71
C TRP A 149 5.42 5.77 -5.66
N VAL A 150 5.47 6.34 -4.46
CA VAL A 150 5.19 7.74 -4.18
C VAL A 150 6.52 8.48 -4.05
N PRO A 151 6.89 9.37 -5.01
CA PRO A 151 8.21 10.01 -5.03
C PRO A 151 8.59 10.72 -3.71
N THR A 152 7.62 11.36 -3.06
CA THR A 152 7.83 12.11 -1.81
C THR A 152 8.05 11.23 -0.58
N LEU A 153 7.71 9.93 -0.65
CA LEU A 153 7.88 8.96 0.43
C LEU A 153 9.09 8.04 0.24
N VAL A 154 9.77 8.12 -0.90
CA VAL A 154 10.96 7.31 -1.19
C VAL A 154 12.05 7.65 -0.17
N PRO A 155 12.60 6.66 0.56
CA PRO A 155 13.68 6.90 1.50
C PRO A 155 14.93 7.46 0.81
N ALA A 156 15.62 8.36 1.50
CA ALA A 156 16.90 8.89 1.00
C ALA A 156 17.89 7.74 0.71
N GLY A 157 18.47 7.77 -0.49
CA GLY A 157 19.42 6.76 -0.96
C GLY A 157 18.80 5.44 -1.44
N PHE A 158 17.47 5.31 -1.44
CA PHE A 158 16.79 4.18 -2.08
C PHE A 158 16.64 4.44 -3.59
N ASP A 159 17.05 3.48 -4.41
CA ASP A 159 16.85 3.52 -5.86
C ASP A 159 15.54 2.81 -6.23
N PRO A 160 14.48 3.51 -6.70
CA PRO A 160 13.24 2.88 -7.14
C PRO A 160 13.43 1.87 -8.29
N ALA A 161 14.50 1.98 -9.07
CA ALA A 161 14.81 1.00 -10.13
C ALA A 161 15.20 -0.38 -9.57
N SER A 162 15.51 -0.49 -8.28
CA SER A 162 15.76 -1.77 -7.59
C SER A 162 14.48 -2.57 -7.32
N LEU A 163 13.29 -1.96 -7.44
CA LEU A 163 12.01 -2.64 -7.23
C LEU A 163 11.73 -3.66 -8.35
N GLN A 164 11.43 -4.90 -7.96
CA GLN A 164 11.11 -5.98 -8.90
C GLN A 164 9.75 -6.63 -8.57
N PRO A 165 8.89 -6.87 -9.58
CA PRO A 165 7.65 -7.63 -9.44
C PRO A 165 7.81 -9.16 -9.58
#